data_AF-A0A3S0MR92-F1
#
_entry.id   AF-A0A3S0MR92-F1
#
_cell.length_a   1.000
_cell.length_b   1.000
_cell.length_c   1.000
_cell.angle_alpha   90.00
_cell.angle_beta   90.00
_cell.angle_gamma   90.00
#
_symmetry.space_group_name_H-M   'P 1'
#
loop_
_entity.id
_entity.type
_entity.pdbx_description
1 polymer ?
#
loop_
_entity_poly.entity_id
_entity_poly.type
_entity_poly.pdbx_seq_one_letter_code
_entity_poly.pdbx_strand_id
1 'polypeptide(L)'
;MLALFLKCLIGAAAVLLIALLSKSKNFYISGLVPLFPTFALIAHYVVGSERSMDDLRATALFGLYSLLPYACYLLAVYYLSFRFTLINTLSLATAVWVSSACLLLLVWTKQMQMA
;
A
#
# COMPACT_ATOMS: atom_id res chain seq x y z
N MET A 1 -20.50 -4.92 -18.54
CA MET A 1 -20.36 -3.45 -18.40
C MET A 1 -20.79 -2.93 -17.03
N LEU A 2 -21.97 -3.31 -16.51
CA LEU A 2 -22.44 -2.88 -15.18
C LEU A 2 -21.46 -3.17 -14.03
N ALA A 3 -20.83 -4.35 -14.01
CA ALA A 3 -19.83 -4.70 -13.00
C ALA A 3 -18.57 -3.82 -13.04
N LEU A 4 -18.13 -3.38 -14.24
CA LEU A 4 -17.02 -2.44 -14.38
C LEU A 4 -17.43 -1.06 -13.87
N PHE A 5 -18.64 -0.60 -14.24
CA PHE A 5 -19.18 0.68 -13.79
C PHE A 5 -19.25 0.79 -12.26
N LEU A 6 -19.74 -0.25 -11.58
CA LEU A 6 -19.78 -0.32 -10.11
C LEU A 6 -18.38 -0.25 -9.48
N LYS A 7 -17.40 -0.99 -10.03
CA LYS A 7 -16.01 -0.94 -9.54
C LYS A 7 -15.39 0.46 -9.68
N CYS A 8 -15.64 1.13 -10.81
CA CYS A 8 -15.20 2.51 -11.02
C CYS A 8 -15.86 3.47 -10.02
N LEU A 9 -17.15 3.28 -9.72
CA LEU A 9 -17.88 4.12 -8.76
C LEU A 9 -17.30 3.99 -7.34
N ILE A 10 -16.86 2.81 -6.94
CA ILE A 10 -16.18 2.59 -5.65
C ILE A 10 -14.86 3.37 -5.59
N GLY A 11 -14.06 3.32 -6.66
CA GLY A 11 -12.83 4.11 -6.75
C GLY A 11 -13.10 5.62 -6.67
N ALA A 12 -14.11 6.11 -7.40
CA ALA A 12 -14.52 7.51 -7.35
C ALA A 12 -15.01 7.91 -5.95
N ALA A 13 -15.78 7.05 -5.29
CA ALA A 13 -16.25 7.28 -3.92
C ALA A 13 -15.08 7.38 -2.92
N ALA A 14 -14.07 6.51 -3.05
CA ALA A 14 -12.87 6.57 -2.21
C ALA A 14 -12.09 7.88 -2.43
N VAL A 15 -11.91 8.32 -3.68
CA VAL A 15 -11.25 9.60 -3.99
C VAL A 15 -12.05 10.78 -3.46
N LEU A 16 -13.38 10.76 -3.60
CA LEU A 16 -14.26 11.79 -3.03
C LEU A 16 -14.13 11.85 -1.51
N LEU A 17 -14.10 10.68 -0.85
CA LEU A 17 -13.96 10.59 0.60
C LEU A 17 -12.59 11.14 1.06
N ILE A 18 -11.51 10.84 0.36
CA ILE A 18 -10.19 11.45 0.60
C ILE A 18 -10.27 12.97 0.47
N ALA A 19 -10.90 13.49 -0.58
CA ALA A 19 -11.03 14.92 -0.85
C ALA A 19 -11.91 15.65 0.17
N LEU A 20 -12.94 15.00 0.72
CA LEU A 20 -13.78 15.54 1.78
C LEU A 20 -13.03 15.54 3.11
N LEU A 21 -12.36 14.43 3.45
CA LEU A 21 -11.61 14.31 4.70
C LEU A 21 -10.40 15.25 4.75
N SER A 22 -9.71 15.47 3.63
CA SER A 22 -8.53 16.35 3.57
C SER A 22 -8.86 17.82 3.84
N LYS A 23 -10.14 18.22 3.72
CA LYS A 23 -10.63 19.58 4.05
C LYS A 23 -11.15 19.71 5.48
N SER A 24 -11.23 18.62 6.23
CA SER A 24 -11.72 18.61 7.61
C SER A 24 -10.64 19.09 8.60
N LYS A 25 -11.03 19.38 9.85
CA LYS A 25 -10.08 19.67 10.94
C LYS A 25 -9.09 18.52 11.18
N ASN A 26 -9.50 17.28 10.86
CA ASN A 26 -8.70 16.08 11.02
C ASN A 26 -8.21 15.58 9.65
N PHE A 27 -7.59 16.47 8.86
CA PHE A 27 -7.18 16.18 7.48
C PHE A 27 -6.30 14.93 7.33
N TYR A 28 -5.52 14.58 8.36
CA TYR A 28 -4.66 13.40 8.38
C TYR A 28 -5.43 12.07 8.27
N ILE A 29 -6.72 12.04 8.64
CA ILE A 29 -7.59 10.85 8.49
C ILE A 29 -7.73 10.47 7.00
N SER A 30 -7.59 11.43 6.08
CA SER A 30 -7.57 11.14 4.64
C SER A 30 -6.46 10.14 4.25
N GLY A 31 -5.37 10.07 5.03
CA GLY A 31 -4.30 9.09 4.86
C GLY A 31 -4.67 7.65 5.27
N LEU A 32 -5.71 7.46 6.09
CA LEU A 32 -6.21 6.14 6.48
C LEU A 32 -7.07 5.48 5.41
N VAL A 33 -7.77 6.29 4.60
CA VAL A 33 -8.67 5.80 3.54
C VAL A 33 -7.95 4.86 2.55
N PRO A 34 -6.78 5.23 1.98
CA PRO A 34 -6.06 4.34 1.08
C PRO A 34 -5.46 3.10 1.76
N LEU A 35 -5.39 3.05 3.10
CA LEU A 35 -4.92 1.87 3.84
C LEU A 35 -5.97 0.78 3.97
N PHE A 36 -7.21 1.03 3.54
CA PHE A 36 -8.24 0.00 3.57
C PHE A 36 -7.80 -1.24 2.75
N PRO A 37 -7.83 -2.45 3.33
CA PRO A 37 -7.07 -3.60 2.84
C PRO A 37 -7.75 -4.32 1.67
N THR A 38 -8.42 -3.62 0.75
CA THR A 38 -9.16 -4.27 -0.37
C THR A 38 -8.28 -5.20 -1.19
N PHE A 39 -7.10 -4.73 -1.63
CA PHE A 39 -6.20 -5.56 -2.42
C PHE A 39 -5.63 -6.73 -1.60
N ALA A 40 -5.35 -6.53 -0.32
CA ALA A 40 -4.91 -7.59 0.57
C ALA A 40 -6.01 -8.65 0.77
N LEU A 41 -7.27 -8.23 0.92
CA LEU A 41 -8.41 -9.13 1.03
C LEU A 41 -8.56 -9.98 -0.24
N ILE A 42 -8.45 -9.36 -1.42
CA ILE A 42 -8.47 -10.10 -2.70
C ILE A 42 -7.31 -11.09 -2.77
N ALA A 43 -6.08 -10.67 -2.44
CA ALA A 43 -4.91 -11.55 -2.47
C ALA A 43 -5.07 -12.74 -1.51
N HIS A 44 -5.53 -12.49 -0.28
CA HIS A 44 -5.79 -13.53 0.71
C HIS A 44 -6.90 -14.48 0.27
N TYR A 45 -7.96 -13.97 -0.35
CA TYR A 45 -9.04 -14.81 -0.87
C TYR A 45 -8.53 -15.72 -1.99
N VAL A 46 -7.83 -15.16 -2.98
CA VAL A 46 -7.25 -15.93 -4.11
C VAL A 46 -6.30 -17.00 -3.60
N VAL A 47 -5.32 -16.64 -2.75
CA VAL A 47 -4.37 -17.60 -2.18
C VAL A 47 -5.08 -18.65 -1.33
N GLY A 48 -6.02 -18.26 -0.47
CA GLY A 48 -6.78 -19.19 0.36
C GLY A 48 -7.68 -20.14 -0.45
N SER A 49 -8.10 -19.75 -1.66
CA SER A 49 -8.90 -20.61 -2.55
C SER A 49 -8.08 -21.48 -3.50
N GLU A 50 -6.88 -21.04 -3.89
CA GLU A 50 -6.05 -21.69 -4.93
C GLU A 50 -4.82 -22.42 -4.37
N ARG A 51 -4.43 -22.15 -3.12
CA ARG A 51 -3.21 -22.64 -2.46
C ARG A 51 -3.51 -23.22 -1.07
N SER A 52 -2.46 -23.60 -0.34
CA SER A 52 -2.59 -24.14 1.01
C SER A 52 -2.84 -23.04 2.05
N MET A 53 -3.35 -23.42 3.22
CA MET A 53 -3.50 -22.49 4.35
C MET A 53 -2.13 -21.97 4.85
N ASP A 54 -1.07 -22.75 4.69
CA ASP A 54 0.30 -22.31 5.02
C ASP A 54 0.77 -21.21 4.06
N ASP A 55 0.46 -21.32 2.77
CA ASP A 55 0.74 -20.26 1.77
C ASP A 55 -0.04 -18.97 2.09
N LEU A 56 -1.28 -19.09 2.58
CA LEU A 56 -2.06 -17.94 3.04
C LEU A 56 -1.39 -17.26 4.24
N ARG A 57 -0.91 -18.03 5.22
CA ARG A 57 -0.19 -17.49 6.39
C ARG A 57 1.11 -16.82 5.97
N ALA A 58 1.87 -17.41 5.06
CA ALA A 58 3.08 -16.82 4.51
C ALA A 58 2.78 -15.51 3.75
N THR A 59 1.69 -15.48 2.99
CA THR A 59 1.22 -14.27 2.27
C THR A 59 0.84 -13.15 3.23
N ALA A 60 0.09 -13.46 4.29
CA ALA A 60 -0.27 -12.50 5.32
C ALA A 60 0.97 -11.97 6.07
N LEU A 61 1.94 -12.85 6.37
CA LEU A 61 3.20 -12.47 7.00
C LEU A 61 4.03 -11.56 6.09
N PHE A 62 4.15 -11.88 4.80
CA PHE A 62 4.78 -11.00 3.82
C PHE A 62 4.05 -9.65 3.74
N GLY A 63 2.71 -9.67 3.78
CA GLY A 63 1.88 -8.46 3.86
C GLY A 63 2.22 -7.60 5.07
N LEU A 64 2.49 -8.18 6.24
CA LEU A 64 2.94 -7.45 7.42
C LEU A 64 4.32 -6.79 7.19
N TYR A 65 5.29 -7.52 6.63
CA TYR A 65 6.60 -6.94 6.29
C TYR A 65 6.50 -5.88 5.18
N SER A 66 5.49 -5.94 4.30
CA SER A 66 5.26 -4.93 3.26
C SER A 66 4.86 -3.56 3.81
N LEU A 67 4.51 -3.46 5.10
CA LEU A 67 4.34 -2.19 5.79
C LEU A 67 5.66 -1.41 5.92
N LEU A 68 6.82 -2.08 5.87
CA LEU A 68 8.12 -1.44 5.96
C LEU A 68 8.40 -0.50 4.78
N PRO A 69 8.26 -0.91 3.49
CA PRO A 69 8.29 0.02 2.37
C PRO A 69 7.37 1.23 2.53
N TYR A 70 6.14 1.03 3.02
CA TYR A 70 5.20 2.12 3.25
C TYR A 70 5.65 3.07 4.38
N ALA A 71 6.20 2.53 5.47
CA ALA A 71 6.81 3.34 6.52
C ALA A 71 7.99 4.17 6.00
N CYS A 72 8.86 3.58 5.17
CA CYS A 72 9.96 4.29 4.52
C CYS A 72 9.45 5.41 3.60
N TYR A 73 8.37 5.17 2.84
CA TYR A 73 7.70 6.19 2.04
C TYR A 73 7.21 7.36 2.91
N LEU A 74 6.48 7.08 3.99
CA LEU A 74 5.95 8.12 4.88
C LEU A 74 7.06 8.93 5.55
N LEU A 75 8.13 8.27 5.99
CA LEU A 75 9.31 8.95 6.55
C LEU A 75 9.97 9.86 5.50
N ALA A 76 10.08 9.39 4.26
CA ALA A 76 10.60 10.20 3.16
C ALA A 76 9.70 11.42 2.87
N VAL A 77 8.38 11.24 2.78
CA VAL A 77 7.44 12.37 2.62
C VAL A 77 7.60 13.36 3.78
N TYR A 78 7.58 12.88 5.03
CA TYR A 78 7.70 13.71 6.23
C TYR A 78 8.97 14.56 6.21
N TYR A 79 10.12 13.95 5.93
CA TYR A 79 11.41 14.63 5.96
C TYR A 79 11.66 15.53 4.74
N LEU A 80 11.36 15.04 3.53
CA LEU A 80 11.63 15.76 2.28
C LEU A 80 10.67 16.93 2.06
N SER A 81 9.47 16.91 2.66
CA SER A 81 8.48 17.99 2.56
C SER A 81 8.99 19.37 3.02
N PHE A 82 9.98 19.41 3.93
CA PHE A 82 10.61 20.64 4.37
C PHE A 82 11.68 21.18 3.42
N ARG A 83 12.10 20.39 2.41
CA ARG A 83 13.28 20.68 1.57
C ARG A 83 12.98 20.82 0.09
N PHE A 84 11.92 20.18 -0.40
CA PHE A 84 11.62 20.09 -1.83
C PHE A 84 10.19 20.50 -2.14
N THR A 85 9.90 20.77 -3.42
CA THR A 85 8.53 20.97 -3.90
C THR A 85 7.69 19.70 -3.71
N LEU A 86 6.36 19.83 -3.74
CA LEU A 86 5.44 18.68 -3.58
C LEU A 86 5.73 17.57 -4.59
N ILE A 87 5.88 17.93 -5.88
CA ILE A 87 6.14 16.97 -6.95
C ILE A 87 7.45 16.22 -6.66
N ASN A 88 8.53 16.94 -6.34
CA ASN A 88 9.82 16.33 -6.05
C ASN A 88 9.78 15.46 -4.79
N THR A 89 9.07 15.90 -3.75
CA THR A 89 8.87 15.15 -2.50
C THR A 89 8.20 13.81 -2.78
N LEU A 90 7.09 13.81 -3.52
CA LEU A 90 6.35 12.60 -3.85
C LEU A 90 7.14 11.68 -4.79
N SER A 91 7.84 12.23 -5.78
CA SER A 91 8.70 11.45 -6.68
C SER A 91 9.85 10.77 -5.94
N LEU A 92 10.57 11.49 -5.08
CA LEU A 92 11.67 10.94 -4.28
C LEU A 92 11.17 9.94 -3.24
N ALA A 93 10.07 10.23 -2.54
CA ALA A 93 9.47 9.28 -1.60
C ALA A 93 9.03 7.98 -2.31
N THR A 94 8.48 8.09 -3.52
CA THR A 94 8.16 6.92 -4.35
C THR A 94 9.41 6.12 -4.72
N ALA A 95 10.53 6.78 -5.05
CA ALA A 95 11.80 6.09 -5.30
C ALA A 95 12.32 5.35 -4.05
N VAL A 96 12.18 5.94 -2.86
CA VAL A 96 12.51 5.29 -1.58
C VAL A 96 11.62 4.07 -1.34
N TRP A 97 10.32 4.18 -1.62
CA TRP A 97 9.39 3.06 -1.55
C TRP A 97 9.80 1.91 -2.47
N VAL A 98 10.07 2.21 -3.76
CA VAL A 98 10.47 1.21 -4.77
C VAL A 98 11.76 0.51 -4.34
N SER A 99 12.74 1.27 -3.85
CA SER A 99 14.02 0.72 -3.38
C SER A 99 13.82 -0.21 -2.19
N SER A 100 13.00 0.21 -1.22
CA SER A 100 12.70 -0.58 -0.01
C SER A 100 11.89 -1.83 -0.32
N ALA A 101 10.91 -1.74 -1.23
CA ALA A 101 10.11 -2.87 -1.69
C ALA A 101 10.98 -3.89 -2.47
N CYS A 102 11.88 -3.41 -3.32
CA CYS A 102 12.84 -4.26 -4.03
C CYS A 102 13.75 -5.01 -3.05
N LEU A 103 14.32 -4.31 -2.06
CA LEU A 103 15.13 -4.94 -1.01
C LEU A 103 14.34 -6.00 -0.23
N LEU A 104 13.09 -5.69 0.15
CA LEU A 104 12.23 -6.65 0.84
C LEU A 104 12.00 -7.91 -0.01
N LEU A 105 11.68 -7.75 -1.30
CA LEU A 105 11.49 -8.88 -2.22
C LEU A 105 12.77 -9.71 -2.37
N LEU A 106 13.94 -9.08 -2.50
CA LEU A 106 15.22 -9.78 -2.61
C LEU A 106 15.56 -10.58 -1.35
N VAL A 107 15.34 -10.00 -0.17
CA VAL A 107 15.57 -10.69 1.11
C VAL A 107 14.59 -11.85 1.27
N TRP A 108 13.32 -11.63 0.99
CA TRP A 108 12.28 -12.63 1.17
C TRP A 108 12.44 -13.83 0.22
N THR A 109 12.71 -13.57 -1.06
CA THR A 109 12.95 -14.63 -2.04
C THR A 109 14.19 -15.45 -1.72
N LYS A 110 15.27 -14.81 -1.24
CA LYS A 110 16.46 -15.54 -0.75
C LYS A 110 16.15 -16.39 0.47
N GLN A 111 15.40 -15.88 1.44
CA GLN A 111 14.99 -16.64 2.63
C GLN A 111 14.15 -17.88 2.26
N MET A 112 13.19 -17.73 1.34
CA MET A 112 12.38 -18.86 0.86
C MET A 112 13.18 -19.89 0.04
N GLN A 113 14.27 -19.50 -0.61
CA GLN A 113 15.16 -20.44 -1.31
C GLN A 113 16.06 -21.26 -0.38
N MET A 114 16.29 -20.78 0.85
CA MET A 114 17.15 -21.43 1.85
C MET A 114 16.38 -22.27 2.87
N ALA A 115 15.04 -22.24 2.84
CA ALA A 115 14.14 -23.00 3.70
C ALA A 115 13.59 -24.22 2.96
#